data_AF-A0A378A5G4-F1
#
_entry.id   AF-A0A378A5G4-F1
#
_cell.length_a   1.000
_cell.length_b   1.000
_cell.length_c   1.000
_cell.angle_alpha   90.00
_cell.angle_beta   90.00
_cell.angle_gamma   90.00
#
_symmetry.space_group_name_H-M   'P 1'
#
loop_
_entity.id
_entity.type
_entity.pdbx_description
1 polymer ?
#
loop_
_entity_poly.entity_id
_entity_poly.type
_entity_poly.pdbx_seq_one_letter_code
_entity_poly.pdbx_strand_id
1 'polypeptide(L)' 'MSKKEGMNNILAAIDAANNGYSYFPFSLERFCTHGITDQDRLDTLSTQEMKVFRLYSQRRRLHHHRQQNEYQQ' A
#
# COMPACT_ATOMS: atom_id res chain seq x y z
N MET A 1 9.28 -3.95 -1.26
CA MET A 1 9.81 -2.75 -1.92
C MET A 1 11.21 -2.48 -1.40
N SER A 2 12.23 -2.81 -2.18
CA SER A 2 13.60 -2.47 -1.81
C SER A 2 13.77 -0.95 -1.82
N LYS A 3 14.58 -0.39 -0.90
CA LYS A 3 14.85 1.06 -0.83
C LYS A 3 15.33 1.63 -2.18
N LYS A 4 16.01 0.79 -2.98
CA LYS A 4 16.49 1.10 -4.33
C LYS A 4 15.35 1.22 -5.36
N GLU A 5 14.36 0.33 -5.33
CA GLU A 5 13.18 0.42 -6.20
C GLU A 5 12.34 1.65 -5.88
N GLY A 6 12.22 2.00 -4.59
CA GLY A 6 11.56 3.22 -4.17
C GLY A 6 12.17 4.47 -4.79
N MET A 7 13.51 4.53 -4.91
CA MET A 7 14.20 5.68 -5.48
C MET A 7 14.01 5.78 -7.00
N ASN A 8 14.05 4.64 -7.71
CA ASN A 8 13.77 4.62 -9.16
C ASN A 8 12.34 5.09 -9.47
N ASN A 9 11.36 4.71 -8.65
CA ASN A 9 9.98 5.15 -8.82
C ASN A 9 9.83 6.66 -8.60
N ILE A 10 10.57 7.25 -7.66
CA ILE A 10 10.57 8.70 -7.43
C ILE A 10 11.14 9.43 -8.65
N LEU A 11 12.26 8.96 -9.19
CA LEU A 11 12.86 9.57 -10.39
C LEU A 11 11.92 9.48 -11.61
N ALA A 12 11.29 8.33 -11.82
CA ALA A 12 10.30 8.16 -12.89
C ALA A 12 9.08 9.08 -12.68
N ALA A 13 8.66 9.32 -11.43
CA ALA A 13 7.57 10.24 -11.13
C ALA A 13 7.93 11.71 -11.42
N ILE A 14 9.17 12.11 -11.13
CA ILE A 14 9.67 13.44 -11.47
C ILE A 14 9.72 13.63 -12.99
N ASP A 15 10.25 12.65 -13.71
CA ASP A 15 10.32 12.71 -15.17
C ASP A 15 8.92 12.76 -15.82
N ALA A 16 7.99 11.93 -15.36
CA ALA A 16 6.60 12.01 -15.81
C ALA A 16 6.00 13.41 -15.58
N ALA A 17 6.18 13.96 -14.39
CA ALA A 17 5.66 15.29 -14.04
C ALA A 17 6.27 16.41 -14.91
N ASN A 18 7.57 16.34 -15.20
CA ASN A 18 8.25 17.29 -16.09
C ASN A 18 7.69 17.24 -17.52
N ASN A 19 7.22 16.08 -17.95
CA ASN A 19 6.60 15.88 -19.26
C ASN A 19 5.08 16.08 -19.25
N GLY A 20 4.50 16.58 -18.16
CA GLY A 20 3.05 16.84 -18.04
C GLY A 20 2.20 15.60 -17.76
N TYR A 21 2.82 14.48 -17.37
CA TYR A 21 2.15 13.24 -17.02
C TYR A 21 2.20 12.96 -15.51
N SER A 22 1.26 12.16 -15.03
CA SER A 22 1.27 11.65 -13.66
C SER A 22 1.84 10.24 -13.61
N TYR A 23 2.65 9.97 -12.59
CA TYR A 23 3.15 8.62 -12.32
C TYR A 23 2.32 7.96 -11.23
N PHE A 24 1.78 6.78 -11.53
CA PHE A 24 1.08 5.93 -10.58
C PHE A 24 1.62 4.51 -10.65
N PRO A 25 1.68 3.80 -9.51
CA PRO A 25 2.12 2.40 -9.50
C PRO A 25 1.16 1.54 -10.31
N PHE A 26 1.71 0.77 -11.25
CA PHE A 26 0.95 -0.19 -12.04
C PHE A 26 0.87 -1.55 -11.32
N SER A 27 -0.31 -2.17 -11.34
CA SER A 27 -0.49 -3.57 -10.92
C SER A 27 -1.30 -4.32 -11.96
N LEU A 28 -0.69 -5.31 -12.59
CA LEU A 28 -1.33 -6.15 -13.61
C LEU A 28 -2.51 -6.96 -13.03
N GLU A 29 -2.42 -7.33 -11.75
CA GLU A 29 -3.45 -8.11 -11.04
C GLU A 29 -4.81 -7.42 -11.09
N ARG A 30 -4.85 -6.08 -11.09
CA ARG A 30 -6.08 -5.28 -11.20
C ARG A 30 -6.82 -5.48 -12.52
N PHE A 31 -6.15 -5.93 -13.58
CA PHE A 31 -6.73 -6.04 -14.92
C PHE A 31 -7.02 -7.49 -15.35
N CYS A 32 -6.39 -8.47 -14.70
CA CYS A 32 -6.48 -9.88 -15.11
C CYS A 32 -7.40 -10.74 -14.22
N THR A 33 -7.95 -10.18 -13.13
CA THR A 33 -8.80 -10.92 -12.19
C THR A 33 -10.25 -10.97 -12.65
N HIS A 34 -10.82 -12.17 -12.66
CA HIS A 34 -12.25 -12.38 -12.92
C HIS A 34 -12.99 -12.38 -11.57
N GLY A 35 -13.47 -11.21 -11.14
CA GLY A 35 -14.27 -11.04 -9.90
C GLY A 35 -13.82 -9.85 -9.03
N ILE A 36 -14.65 -9.48 -8.05
CA ILE A 36 -14.32 -8.39 -7.09
C ILE A 36 -13.22 -8.88 -6.16
N THR A 37 -12.05 -8.27 -6.24
CA THR A 37 -10.89 -8.54 -5.40
C THR A 37 -10.95 -7.74 -4.08
N ASP A 38 -10.14 -8.13 -3.09
CA ASP A 38 -9.94 -7.30 -1.90
C ASP A 38 -9.35 -5.93 -2.25
N GLN A 39 -8.57 -5.83 -3.33
CA GLN A 39 -8.04 -4.56 -3.81
C GLN A 39 -9.16 -3.65 -4.35
N ASP A 40 -10.13 -4.20 -5.07
CA ASP A 40 -11.28 -3.44 -5.56
C ASP A 40 -12.10 -2.89 -4.39
N ARG A 41 -12.29 -3.69 -3.33
CA ARG A 41 -12.95 -3.24 -2.09
C ARG A 41 -12.18 -2.15 -1.36
N LEU A 42 -10.86 -2.20 -1.38
CA LEU A 42 -10.02 -1.14 -0.79
C LEU A 42 -10.13 0.16 -1.57
N ASP A 43 -10.30 0.09 -2.89
CA ASP A 43 -10.40 1.27 -3.76
C ASP A 43 -11.75 2.01 -3.58
N THR A 44 -12.80 1.34 -3.08
CA THR A 44 -14.09 1.99 -2.80
C THR A 44 -14.12 2.77 -1.49
N LEU A 45 -13.10 2.63 -0.63
CA LEU A 45 -13.06 3.30 0.67
C LEU A 45 -12.86 4.81 0.50
N SER A 46 -13.60 5.59 1.28
CA SER A 46 -13.31 7.01 1.44
C SER A 46 -11.94 7.23 2.09
N THR A 47 -11.43 8.47 1.97
CA THR A 47 -10.16 8.85 2.59
C THR A 47 -10.18 8.64 4.12
N GLN A 48 -11.31 8.91 4.78
CA GLN A 48 -11.45 8.73 6.23
C GLN A 48 -11.44 7.24 6.60
N GLU A 49 -12.20 6.41 5.88
CA GLU A 49 -12.25 4.97 6.13
C GLU A 49 -10.90 4.31 5.93
N MET A 50 -10.17 4.68 4.87
CA MET A 50 -8.84 4.13 4.61
C MET A 50 -7.83 4.52 5.71
N LYS A 51 -7.92 5.75 6.25
CA LYS A 51 -7.09 6.18 7.38
C LYS A 51 -7.37 5.34 8.63
N VAL A 52 -8.65 5.14 8.95
CA VAL A 52 -9.09 4.34 10.10
C VAL A 52 -8.65 2.88 9.94
N PHE A 53 -8.88 2.28 8.78
CA PHE A 53 -8.46 0.91 8.45
C PHE A 53 -6.94 0.72 8.65
N ARG A 54 -6.14 1.66 8.17
CA ARG A 54 -4.68 1.63 8.31
C ARG A 54 -4.25 1.70 9.78
N LEU A 55 -4.86 2.58 10.57
CA LEU A 55 -4.56 2.73 12.00
C LEU A 55 -4.85 1.42 12.77
N TYR A 56 -6.02 0.82 12.57
CA TYR A 56 -6.38 -0.45 13.21
C TYR A 56 -5.44 -1.59 12.80
N SER A 57 -5.11 -1.68 11.52
CA SER A 57 -4.24 -2.74 11.01
C SER A 57 -2.78 -2.60 11.46
N GLN A 58 -2.30 -1.37 11.71
CA GLN A 58 -1.00 -1.14 12.34
C GLN A 58 -1.02 -1.51 13.82
N ARG A 59 -2.05 -1.08 14.56
CA ARG A 59 -2.20 -1.42 15.98
C ARG A 59 -2.25 -2.92 16.21
N ARG A 60 -3.05 -3.66 15.43
CA ARG A 60 -3.11 -5.14 15.53
C ARG A 60 -1.75 -5.81 15.34
N ARG A 61 -0.95 -5.34 14.37
CA ARG A 61 0.42 -5.85 14.17
C ARG A 61 1.34 -5.61 15.37
N LEU A 62 1.26 -4.42 15.98
CA LEU A 62 2.03 -4.11 17.19
C LEU A 62 1.64 -4.99 18.37
N HIS A 63 0.33 -5.23 18.56
CA HIS A 63 -0.14 -6.14 19.61
C HIS A 63 0.36 -7.57 19.41
N HIS A 64 0.34 -8.09 18.18
CA HIS A 64 0.89 -9.42 17.91
C HIS A 64 2.41 -9.49 18.15
N HIS A 65 3.16 -8.47 17.73
CA HIS A 65 4.61 -8.45 17.96
C HIS A 65 4.95 -8.34 19.45
N ARG A 66 4.16 -7.57 20.21
CA ARG A 66 4.32 -7.46 21.65
C ARG A 66 4.09 -8.81 22.35
N GLN A 67 3.03 -9.54 22.00
CA GLN A 67 2.77 -10.85 22.59
C GLN A 67 3.90 -11.85 22.29
N GLN A 68 4.43 -11.87 21.06
CA GLN A 68 5.56 -12.74 20.72
C GLN A 68 6.79 -12.47 21.59
N ASN A 69 7.07 -11.22 21.92
CA ASN A 69 8.19 -10.85 22.81
C ASN A 69 7.92 -11.19 24.29
N GLU A 70 6.65 -11.32 24.70
CA GLU A 70 6.26 -11.74 26.04
C GLU A 70 6.32 -13.28 26.21
N TYR A 71 6.10 -14.06 25.13
CA TYR A 71 6.25 -15.53 25.16
C TYR A 71 7.69 -16.04 25.01
N GLN A 72 8.64 -15.14 24.69
CA GLN A 72 10.06 -15.49 24.58
C GLN A 72 10.92 -15.06 25.78
N GLN A 73 10.27 -14.59 26.86
CA GLN A 73 10.87 -14.34 28.17
C GLN A 73 10.36 -15.35 29.19
#